data_AF-A0A937XEK9-F1
#
_entry.id   AF-A0A937XEK9-F1
#
_cell.length_a   1.000
_cell.length_b   1.000
_cell.length_c   1.000
_cell.angle_alpha   90.00
_cell.angle_beta   90.00
_cell.angle_gamma   90.00
#
_symmetry.space_group_name_H-M   'P 1'
#
loop_
_entity.id
_entity.type
_entity.pdbx_description
1 polymer ?
#
loop_
_entity_poly.entity_id
_entity_poly.type
_entity_poly.pdbx_seq_one_letter_code
_entity_poly.pdbx_strand_id
1 'polypeptide(L)'
;MKRSPDTFIFTSELGSRLRDLRLKAGLTQMELARAMGRAGKSAGNLVSRLEKGDERYPSFGLIADFLRGCRAGFRDINDIFDLYTGLPTAQDKVYDVVLTRAVSGVVPKWQAQVTEYDRQFDQPKANVPARTEPSMPDRLKRLELARKNAAAARRRYLYGEYLKVAVNKTGLDPIMTVTEPLFKHGLEWFGILFRTRSARPGKRETQLAESEARFAKASGFPLEAIRELEDGVRRRFAELEMAGELNWLPNLSLAEYEAGLLAPARKLSLKQEQHRELVNRLHEHDVARKAATEKVWAEVQQLLDEAGVPGDRRVVYRGLVSACCTAALNHEPNSVGEKAQLDEYILSPLWISRGLDQTLAEKLCGVMLPRFRELAKTLPPDPRPKR
;
A
#
# COMPACT_ATOMS: atom_id res chain seq x y z
N MET A 1 21.66 14.62 8.89
CA MET A 1 20.27 14.25 9.23
C MET A 1 19.79 13.13 8.30
N LYS A 2 19.33 11.99 8.84
CA LYS A 2 18.68 10.95 8.02
C LYS A 2 17.25 11.43 7.71
N ARG A 3 16.87 11.47 6.43
CA ARG A 3 15.50 11.85 6.00
C ARG A 3 14.53 10.68 6.24
N SER A 4 13.28 11.00 6.59
CA SER A 4 12.22 10.01 6.74
C SER A 4 11.98 9.29 5.40
N PRO A 5 11.75 7.96 5.39
CA PRO A 5 11.38 7.23 4.18
C PRO A 5 10.07 7.73 3.54
N ASP A 6 9.24 8.50 4.25
CA ASP A 6 8.01 9.11 3.73
C ASP A 6 8.22 10.47 3.03
N THR A 7 9.46 10.96 2.99
CA THR A 7 9.78 12.22 2.27
C THR A 7 9.55 12.02 0.78
N PHE A 8 9.08 13.07 0.08
CA PHE A 8 8.91 13.04 -1.37
C PHE A 8 10.19 12.56 -2.06
N ILE A 9 10.06 11.50 -2.85
CA ILE A 9 11.11 10.98 -3.72
C ILE A 9 10.71 11.32 -5.14
N PHE A 10 11.61 11.95 -5.87
CA PHE A 10 11.41 12.24 -7.27
C PHE A 10 11.27 10.93 -8.06
N THR A 11 10.15 10.74 -8.74
CA THR A 11 9.81 9.48 -9.41
C THR A 11 10.31 9.45 -10.85
N SER A 12 10.45 8.24 -11.41
CA SER A 12 10.72 8.07 -12.84
C SER A 12 9.58 8.61 -13.73
N GLU A 13 8.35 8.58 -13.23
CA GLU A 13 7.18 9.16 -13.91
C GLU A 13 7.32 10.68 -14.08
N LEU A 14 7.69 11.39 -13.00
CA LEU A 14 7.98 12.82 -13.07
C LEU A 14 9.16 13.12 -14.01
N GLY A 15 10.20 12.27 -13.98
CA GLY A 15 11.31 12.34 -14.93
C GLY A 15 10.86 12.21 -16.39
N SER A 16 9.99 11.23 -16.69
CA SER A 16 9.44 11.03 -18.03
C SER A 16 8.62 12.23 -18.48
N ARG A 17 7.79 12.80 -17.60
CA ARG A 17 7.01 14.00 -17.92
C ARG A 17 7.91 15.20 -18.24
N LEU A 18 8.99 15.40 -17.48
CA LEU A 18 9.99 16.42 -17.77
C LEU A 18 10.68 16.20 -19.13
N ARG A 19 10.99 14.94 -19.48
CA ARG A 19 11.53 14.59 -20.79
C ARG A 19 10.57 14.97 -21.92
N ASP A 20 9.29 14.68 -21.77
CA ASP A 20 8.27 15.00 -22.77
C ASP A 20 8.15 16.52 -22.97
N LEU A 21 8.22 17.30 -21.88
CA LEU A 21 8.24 18.77 -21.96
C LEU A 21 9.47 19.29 -22.70
N ARG A 22 10.65 18.70 -22.45
CA ARG A 22 11.87 19.07 -23.21
C ARG A 22 11.71 18.75 -24.69
N LEU A 23 11.23 17.54 -25.02
CA LEU A 23 11.05 17.11 -26.41
C LEU A 23 10.03 17.99 -27.14
N LYS A 24 8.93 18.36 -26.46
CA LYS A 24 7.92 19.29 -26.99
C LYS A 24 8.48 20.69 -27.25
N ALA A 25 9.43 21.14 -26.42
CA ALA A 25 10.16 22.39 -26.63
C ALA A 25 11.22 22.30 -27.75
N GLY A 26 11.46 21.12 -28.33
CA GLY A 26 12.44 20.91 -29.40
C GLY A 26 13.90 21.02 -28.94
N LEU A 27 14.16 20.88 -27.63
CA LEU A 27 15.50 21.07 -27.06
C LEU A 27 16.22 19.74 -26.88
N THR A 28 17.51 19.69 -27.18
CA THR A 28 18.41 18.62 -26.70
C THR A 28 18.70 18.79 -25.21
N GLN A 29 19.18 17.73 -24.55
CA GLN A 29 19.54 17.80 -23.12
C GLN A 29 20.63 18.86 -22.85
N MET A 30 21.54 19.07 -23.81
CA MET A 30 22.61 20.05 -23.67
C MET A 30 22.11 21.49 -23.86
N GLU A 31 21.20 21.70 -24.80
CA GLU A 31 20.56 23.01 -24.99
C GLU A 31 19.72 23.40 -23.78
N LEU A 32 18.96 22.45 -23.22
CA LEU A 32 18.21 22.69 -21.99
C LEU A 32 19.15 23.02 -20.82
N ALA A 33 20.25 22.27 -20.65
CA ALA A 33 21.22 22.56 -19.60
C ALA A 33 21.80 23.99 -19.71
N ARG A 34 22.07 24.46 -20.95
CA ARG A 34 22.47 25.85 -21.19
C ARG A 34 21.35 26.84 -20.88
N ALA A 35 20.11 26.55 -21.25
CA ALA A 35 18.95 27.39 -20.93
C ALA A 35 18.71 27.51 -19.40
N MET A 36 19.08 26.48 -18.63
CA MET A 36 19.10 26.50 -17.16
C MET A 36 20.30 27.27 -16.57
N GLY A 37 21.12 27.94 -17.39
CA GLY A 37 22.30 28.69 -16.96
C GLY A 37 23.50 27.82 -16.59
N ARG A 38 23.54 26.54 -17.01
CA ARG A 38 24.64 25.62 -16.71
C ARG A 38 25.52 25.43 -17.94
N ALA A 39 26.73 25.97 -17.89
CA ALA A 39 27.75 25.80 -18.93
C ALA A 39 28.79 24.75 -18.49
N GLY A 40 28.86 23.62 -19.19
CA GLY A 40 29.86 22.59 -18.94
C GLY A 40 29.67 21.38 -19.85
N LYS A 41 30.77 20.69 -20.18
CA LYS A 41 30.73 19.50 -21.07
C LYS A 41 29.82 18.38 -20.53
N SER A 42 29.64 18.33 -19.21
CA SER A 42 28.79 17.35 -18.50
C SER A 42 27.43 17.90 -18.05
N ALA A 43 27.06 19.14 -18.41
CA ALA A 43 25.85 19.78 -17.91
C ALA A 43 24.55 19.01 -18.29
N GLY A 44 24.57 18.31 -19.43
CA GLY A 44 23.48 17.46 -19.90
C GLY A 44 23.27 16.20 -19.04
N ASN A 45 24.27 15.76 -18.27
CA ASN A 45 24.13 14.60 -17.39
C ASN A 45 23.14 14.89 -16.26
N LEU A 46 23.06 16.13 -15.77
CA LEU A 46 22.07 16.52 -14.77
C LEU A 46 20.65 16.43 -15.34
N VAL A 47 20.45 16.95 -16.55
CA VAL A 47 19.17 16.86 -17.28
C VAL A 47 18.80 15.39 -17.50
N SER A 48 19.75 14.56 -17.93
CA SER A 48 19.55 13.11 -18.10
C SER A 48 19.14 12.41 -16.80
N ARG A 49 19.76 12.75 -15.66
CA ARG A 49 19.38 12.18 -14.34
C ARG A 49 18.00 12.64 -13.89
N LEU A 50 17.62 13.89 -14.15
CA LEU A 50 16.26 14.38 -13.87
C LEU A 50 15.24 13.63 -14.71
N GLU A 51 15.48 13.47 -16.02
CA GLU A 51 14.59 12.76 -16.94
C GLU A 51 14.42 11.28 -16.62
N LYS A 52 15.41 10.65 -16.00
CA LYS A 52 15.35 9.26 -15.55
C LYS A 52 14.72 9.09 -14.17
N GLY A 53 14.60 10.17 -13.41
CA GLY A 53 14.25 10.13 -11.99
C GLY A 53 15.38 9.61 -11.08
N ASP A 54 16.63 9.63 -11.57
CA ASP A 54 17.80 9.18 -10.80
C ASP A 54 18.19 10.20 -9.71
N GLU A 55 17.81 11.46 -9.89
CA GLU A 55 18.00 12.51 -8.90
C GLU A 55 16.87 12.44 -7.87
N ARG A 56 17.10 11.75 -6.73
CA ARG A 56 16.04 11.45 -5.75
C ARG A 56 15.43 12.67 -5.08
N TYR A 57 16.22 13.74 -4.89
CA TYR A 57 15.81 14.92 -4.13
C TYR A 57 16.25 16.22 -4.84
N PRO A 58 15.75 16.48 -6.05
CA PRO A 58 16.07 17.72 -6.72
C PRO A 58 15.49 18.88 -5.94
N SER A 59 16.23 19.97 -5.86
CA SER A 59 15.70 21.19 -5.23
C SER A 59 14.55 21.74 -6.07
N PHE A 60 13.60 22.42 -5.40
CA PHE A 60 12.50 23.09 -6.11
C PHE A 60 13.02 24.08 -7.16
N GLY A 61 14.10 24.81 -6.85
CA GLY A 61 14.77 25.71 -7.80
C GLY A 61 15.29 24.99 -9.05
N LEU A 62 15.81 23.77 -8.92
CA LEU A 62 16.27 22.98 -10.07
C LEU A 62 15.11 22.59 -10.99
N ILE A 63 13.96 22.20 -10.44
CA ILE A 63 12.76 21.90 -11.22
C ILE A 63 12.23 23.17 -11.89
N ALA A 64 12.20 24.29 -11.16
CA ALA A 64 11.76 25.58 -11.71
C ALA A 64 12.64 26.03 -12.88
N ASP A 65 13.96 25.89 -12.78
CA ASP A 65 14.89 26.20 -13.86
C ASP A 65 14.69 25.30 -15.08
N PHE A 66 14.42 24.01 -14.86
CA PHE A 66 14.13 23.07 -15.94
C PHE A 66 12.87 23.50 -16.71
N LEU A 67 11.77 23.74 -15.98
CA LEU A 67 10.50 24.15 -16.58
C LEU A 67 10.65 25.48 -17.32
N ARG A 68 11.34 26.45 -16.71
CA ARG A 68 11.67 27.75 -17.34
C ARG A 68 12.44 27.56 -18.65
N GLY A 69 13.42 26.65 -18.67
CA GLY A 69 14.19 26.32 -19.87
C GLY A 69 13.33 25.72 -20.99
N CYS A 70 12.32 24.92 -20.64
CA CYS A 70 11.37 24.35 -21.59
C CYS A 70 10.19 25.29 -21.94
N ARG A 71 10.12 26.49 -21.35
CA ARG A 71 8.95 27.38 -21.41
C ARG A 71 7.65 26.71 -20.94
N ALA A 72 7.77 25.80 -19.97
CA ALA A 72 6.66 25.14 -19.30
C ALA A 72 6.42 25.75 -17.92
N GLY A 73 5.26 25.47 -17.32
CA GLY A 73 4.91 25.88 -15.96
C GLY A 73 4.70 24.67 -15.04
N PHE A 74 4.55 24.92 -13.73
CA PHE A 74 4.23 23.86 -12.76
C PHE A 74 2.88 23.19 -13.05
N ARG A 75 1.97 23.87 -13.75
CA ARG A 75 0.69 23.31 -14.20
C ARG A 75 0.87 22.07 -15.10
N ASP A 76 1.96 22.00 -15.85
CA ASP A 76 2.25 20.89 -16.77
C ASP A 76 2.70 19.60 -16.04
N ILE A 77 2.94 19.68 -14.74
CA ILE A 77 3.33 18.55 -13.87
C ILE A 77 2.52 18.48 -12.57
N ASN A 78 1.44 19.26 -12.46
CA ASN A 78 0.70 19.44 -11.20
C ASN A 78 -0.02 18.16 -10.76
N ASP A 79 -0.53 17.39 -11.72
CA ASP A 79 -1.19 16.11 -11.51
C ASP A 79 -0.34 15.13 -10.67
N ILE A 80 0.97 15.12 -10.90
CA ILE A 80 1.90 14.26 -10.17
C ILE A 80 2.09 14.75 -8.72
N PHE A 81 2.12 16.06 -8.50
CA PHE A 81 2.19 16.62 -7.16
C PHE A 81 0.88 16.44 -6.40
N ASP A 82 -0.26 16.64 -7.07
CA ASP A 82 -1.59 16.42 -6.49
C ASP A 82 -1.72 14.97 -6.02
N LEU A 83 -1.30 14.00 -6.83
CA LEU A 83 -1.28 12.59 -6.45
C LEU A 83 -0.44 12.34 -5.19
N TYR A 84 0.75 12.94 -5.10
CA TYR A 84 1.61 12.79 -3.93
C TYR A 84 1.03 13.45 -2.67
N THR A 85 0.51 14.67 -2.80
CA THR A 85 -0.10 15.40 -1.67
C THR A 85 -1.42 14.81 -1.21
N GLY A 86 -2.09 14.01 -2.07
CA GLY A 86 -3.24 13.19 -1.70
C GLY A 86 -2.89 11.88 -0.98
N LEU A 87 -1.60 11.53 -0.86
CA LEU A 87 -1.19 10.37 -0.08
C LEU A 87 -1.40 10.63 1.43
N PRO A 88 -1.80 9.62 2.21
CA PRO A 88 -1.94 9.76 3.66
C PRO A 88 -0.62 10.20 4.28
N THR A 89 -0.67 11.09 5.26
CA THR A 89 0.54 11.52 5.96
C THR A 89 1.19 10.36 6.71
N ALA A 90 2.46 10.52 7.10
CA ALA A 90 3.14 9.51 7.90
C ALA A 90 2.40 9.20 9.22
N GLN A 91 1.66 10.17 9.77
CA GLN A 91 0.81 9.97 10.94
C GLN A 91 -0.44 9.16 10.60
N ASP A 92 -1.17 9.49 9.53
CA ASP A 92 -2.41 8.81 9.14
C ASP A 92 -2.22 7.30 8.90
N LYS A 93 -1.08 6.91 8.31
CA LYS A 93 -0.74 5.48 8.07
C LYS A 93 -0.49 4.70 9.36
N VAL A 94 0.05 5.36 10.38
CA VAL A 94 0.27 4.75 11.70
C VAL A 94 -1.07 4.58 12.42
N TYR A 95 -1.96 5.56 12.30
CA TYR A 95 -3.30 5.52 12.88
C TYR A 95 -4.15 4.38 12.31
N ASP A 96 -4.21 4.21 10.98
CA ASP A 96 -5.03 3.17 10.35
C ASP A 96 -4.67 1.75 10.83
N VAL A 97 -3.38 1.46 11.07
CA VAL A 97 -2.93 0.14 11.52
C VAL A 97 -3.24 -0.09 13.00
N VAL A 98 -3.09 0.93 13.85
CA VAL A 98 -3.43 0.86 15.28
C VAL A 98 -4.94 0.69 15.45
N LEU A 99 -5.74 1.46 14.71
CA LEU A 99 -7.19 1.34 14.68
C LEU A 99 -7.64 -0.04 14.23
N THR A 100 -7.12 -0.54 13.11
CA THR A 100 -7.45 -1.88 12.58
C THR A 100 -7.19 -3.00 13.59
N ARG A 101 -6.15 -2.87 14.44
CA ARG A 101 -5.82 -3.85 15.49
C ARG A 101 -6.64 -3.65 16.77
N ALA A 102 -6.89 -2.41 17.18
CA ALA A 102 -7.76 -2.10 18.31
C ALA A 102 -9.20 -2.60 18.08
N VAL A 103 -9.62 -2.68 16.82
CA VAL A 103 -10.93 -3.16 16.41
C VAL A 103 -10.93 -4.61 15.90
N SER A 104 -9.82 -5.35 16.01
CA SER A 104 -9.68 -6.71 15.43
C SER A 104 -10.50 -7.80 16.12
N GLY A 105 -11.24 -7.47 17.19
CA GLY A 105 -12.27 -8.31 17.82
C GLY A 105 -13.67 -7.70 17.74
N VAL A 106 -13.83 -6.65 16.94
CA VAL A 106 -15.04 -5.87 16.79
C VAL A 106 -15.60 -6.09 15.38
N VAL A 107 -16.91 -6.30 15.28
CA VAL A 107 -17.62 -6.56 14.01
C VAL A 107 -17.38 -5.41 13.00
N PRO A 108 -17.18 -5.68 11.70
CA PRO A 108 -16.77 -4.69 10.68
C PRO A 108 -17.55 -3.36 10.69
N LYS A 109 -18.87 -3.40 10.94
CA LYS A 109 -19.73 -2.19 11.03
C LYS A 109 -19.27 -1.18 12.08
N TRP A 110 -18.73 -1.66 13.20
CA TRP A 110 -18.27 -0.82 14.31
C TRP A 110 -16.78 -0.45 14.18
N GLN A 111 -16.00 -1.23 13.43
CA GLN A 111 -14.64 -0.87 13.07
C GLN A 111 -14.64 0.48 12.35
N ALA A 112 -15.52 0.63 11.34
CA ALA A 112 -15.66 1.87 10.58
C ALA A 112 -16.04 3.07 11.46
N GLN A 113 -16.98 2.92 12.40
CA GLN A 113 -17.37 4.02 13.30
C GLN A 113 -16.28 4.43 14.28
N VAL A 114 -15.48 3.49 14.77
CA VAL A 114 -14.34 3.80 15.67
C VAL A 114 -13.25 4.52 14.87
N THR A 115 -12.98 4.09 13.63
CA THR A 115 -12.04 4.76 12.71
C THR A 115 -12.49 6.18 12.35
N GLU A 116 -13.78 6.36 12.04
CA GLU A 116 -14.36 7.66 11.70
C GLU A 116 -14.30 8.64 12.89
N TYR A 117 -14.65 8.17 14.09
CA TYR A 117 -14.67 8.99 15.30
C TYR A 117 -13.28 9.47 15.72
N ASP A 118 -12.26 8.61 15.60
CA ASP A 118 -10.88 8.97 15.98
C ASP A 118 -10.27 9.94 14.96
N ARG A 119 -10.51 9.75 13.65
CA ARG A 119 -10.09 10.69 12.60
C ARG A 119 -10.64 12.10 12.80
N GLN A 120 -11.80 12.27 13.43
CA GLN A 120 -12.36 13.59 13.75
C GLN A 120 -11.56 14.35 14.83
N PHE A 121 -10.71 13.68 15.61
CA PHE A 121 -9.84 14.32 16.59
C PHE A 121 -8.48 14.73 16.03
N ASP A 122 -7.99 14.04 14.99
CA ASP A 122 -6.75 14.40 14.30
C ASP A 122 -6.96 15.47 13.21
N GLN A 123 -8.20 15.68 12.73
CA GLN A 123 -8.49 16.80 11.85
C GLN A 123 -8.18 18.12 12.56
N PRO A 124 -7.22 18.94 12.06
CA PRO A 124 -7.01 20.27 12.59
C PRO A 124 -8.30 21.06 12.37
N LYS A 125 -9.05 21.32 13.45
CA LYS A 125 -10.26 22.13 13.38
C LYS A 125 -9.87 23.51 12.89
N ALA A 126 -10.20 23.81 11.63
CA ALA A 126 -9.79 25.00 10.89
C ALA A 126 -10.17 26.34 11.58
N ASN A 127 -10.99 26.31 12.63
CA ASN A 127 -11.49 27.49 13.33
C ASN A 127 -11.24 27.49 14.85
N VAL A 128 -10.31 26.69 15.39
CA VAL A 128 -9.97 26.80 16.82
C VAL A 128 -8.78 27.76 16.97
N PRO A 129 -8.96 28.94 17.60
CA PRO A 129 -7.86 29.86 17.85
C PRO A 129 -6.78 29.13 18.65
N ALA A 130 -5.51 29.38 18.28
CA ALA A 130 -4.31 28.72 18.81
C ALA A 130 -4.36 28.62 20.34
N ARG A 131 -4.89 27.49 20.82
CA ARG A 131 -4.84 27.13 22.22
C ARG A 131 -3.42 26.67 22.47
N THR A 132 -2.82 27.22 23.52
CA THR A 132 -1.60 26.75 24.17
C THR A 132 -1.47 25.25 24.00
N GLU A 133 -0.30 24.82 23.50
CA GLU A 133 0.02 23.42 23.19
C GLU A 133 -0.68 22.48 24.18
N PRO A 134 -1.61 21.63 23.73
CA PRO A 134 -2.18 20.64 24.62
C PRO A 134 -1.02 19.74 25.03
N SER A 135 -0.58 19.88 26.28
CA SER A 135 0.25 18.90 26.96
C SER A 135 -0.27 17.52 26.56
N MET A 136 0.51 16.81 25.73
CA MET A 136 0.16 15.50 25.23
C MET A 136 -0.41 14.70 26.41
N PRO A 137 -1.66 14.21 26.35
CA PRO A 137 -2.24 13.47 27.46
C PRO A 137 -1.27 12.38 27.87
N ASP A 138 -0.92 12.39 29.15
CA ASP A 138 -0.04 11.42 29.80
C ASP A 138 -0.27 10.01 29.23
N ARG A 139 0.80 9.32 28.85
CA ARG A 139 0.75 8.03 28.12
C ARG A 139 -0.13 7.01 28.83
N LEU A 140 -0.17 7.06 30.16
CA LEU A 140 -1.03 6.24 31.01
C LEU A 140 -2.52 6.53 30.79
N LYS A 141 -2.91 7.80 30.63
CA LYS A 141 -4.30 8.20 30.34
C LYS A 141 -4.75 7.70 28.97
N ARG A 142 -3.85 7.67 27.98
CA ARG A 142 -4.15 7.10 26.65
C ARG A 142 -4.37 5.60 26.71
N LEU A 143 -3.50 4.87 27.42
CA LEU A 143 -3.67 3.44 27.64
C LEU A 143 -4.99 3.12 28.38
N GLU A 144 -5.30 3.88 29.43
CA GLU A 144 -6.54 3.72 30.18
C GLU A 144 -7.78 3.96 29.31
N LEU A 145 -7.75 4.99 28.46
CA LEU A 145 -8.83 5.28 27.51
C LEU A 145 -8.98 4.16 26.47
N ALA A 146 -7.88 3.65 25.93
CA ALA A 146 -7.89 2.53 24.98
C ALA A 146 -8.49 1.26 25.61
N ARG A 147 -8.12 0.94 26.86
CA ARG A 147 -8.72 -0.18 27.62
C ARG A 147 -10.22 0.01 27.81
N LYS A 148 -10.66 1.23 28.16
CA LYS A 148 -12.10 1.56 28.32
C LYS A 148 -12.88 1.44 27.02
N ASN A 149 -12.31 1.87 25.90
CA ASN A 149 -12.93 1.78 24.57
C ASN A 149 -13.03 0.33 24.09
N ALA A 150 -11.97 -0.46 24.24
CA ALA A 150 -11.98 -1.89 23.90
C ALA A 150 -13.03 -2.66 24.72
N ALA A 151 -13.12 -2.36 26.02
CA ALA A 151 -14.15 -2.93 26.89
C ALA A 151 -15.57 -2.50 26.45
N ALA A 152 -15.76 -1.25 26.04
CA ALA A 152 -17.04 -0.76 25.52
C ALA A 152 -17.43 -1.47 24.21
N ALA A 153 -16.48 -1.68 23.30
CA ALA A 153 -16.71 -2.40 22.05
C ALA A 153 -17.05 -3.88 22.28
N ARG A 154 -16.33 -4.57 23.18
CA ARG A 154 -16.64 -5.95 23.56
C ARG A 154 -18.04 -6.08 24.16
N ARG A 155 -18.44 -5.16 25.05
CA ARG A 155 -19.80 -5.15 25.61
C ARG A 155 -20.86 -4.97 24.52
N ARG A 156 -20.67 -4.01 23.61
CA ARG A 156 -21.58 -3.81 22.47
C ARG A 156 -21.68 -5.03 21.57
N TYR A 157 -20.59 -5.78 21.38
CA TYR A 157 -20.59 -7.01 20.61
C TYR A 157 -21.39 -8.13 21.31
N LEU A 158 -21.01 -8.49 22.54
CA LEU A 158 -21.65 -9.56 23.31
C LEU A 158 -23.16 -9.32 23.45
N TYR A 159 -23.52 -8.06 23.64
CA TYR A 159 -24.91 -7.67 23.77
C TYR A 159 -25.63 -7.52 22.42
N GLY A 160 -24.93 -7.06 21.37
CA GLY A 160 -25.47 -7.00 20.02
C GLY A 160 -25.81 -8.37 19.44
N GLU A 161 -24.97 -9.39 19.69
CA GLU A 161 -25.28 -10.77 19.28
C GLU A 161 -26.53 -11.31 19.99
N TYR A 162 -26.66 -11.02 21.29
CA TYR A 162 -27.87 -11.36 22.04
C TYR A 162 -29.12 -10.66 21.44
N LEU A 163 -29.02 -9.37 21.15
CA LEU A 163 -30.16 -8.60 20.62
C LEU A 163 -30.66 -9.09 19.28
N LYS A 164 -29.77 -9.54 18.38
CA LYS A 164 -30.18 -10.14 17.10
C LYS A 164 -31.12 -11.34 17.34
N VAL A 165 -30.81 -12.17 18.34
CA VAL A 165 -31.62 -13.32 18.70
C VAL A 165 -32.90 -12.89 19.42
N ALA A 166 -32.80 -11.94 20.35
CA ALA A 166 -33.94 -11.47 21.15
C ALA A 166 -35.00 -10.76 20.31
N VAL A 167 -34.60 -9.92 19.35
CA VAL A 167 -35.52 -9.23 18.43
C VAL A 167 -36.32 -10.24 17.61
N ASN A 168 -35.67 -11.31 17.12
CA ASN A 168 -36.36 -12.36 16.36
C ASN A 168 -37.33 -13.21 17.20
N LYS A 169 -37.25 -13.14 18.54
CA LYS A 169 -38.14 -13.86 19.45
C LYS A 169 -39.41 -13.10 19.81
N THR A 170 -39.47 -11.81 19.51
CA THR A 170 -40.64 -10.94 19.82
C THR A 170 -41.93 -11.29 19.06
N GLY A 171 -41.90 -12.29 18.18
CA GLY A 171 -43.04 -12.71 17.37
C GLY A 171 -43.41 -11.75 16.22
N LEU A 172 -42.66 -10.67 16.05
CA LEU A 172 -42.85 -9.70 14.96
C LEU A 172 -42.13 -10.14 13.68
N ASP A 173 -42.62 -9.67 12.54
CA ASP A 173 -42.04 -10.02 11.23
C ASP A 173 -40.56 -9.62 11.14
N PRO A 174 -39.67 -10.52 10.65
CA PRO A 174 -38.22 -10.30 10.60
C PRO A 174 -37.81 -9.40 9.42
N ILE A 175 -38.49 -8.27 9.24
CA ILE A 175 -38.17 -7.26 8.22
C ILE A 175 -37.31 -6.15 8.83
N MET A 176 -36.47 -5.52 8.00
CA MET A 176 -35.53 -4.49 8.46
C MET A 176 -36.20 -3.31 9.20
N THR A 177 -37.40 -2.91 8.75
CA THR A 177 -38.17 -1.80 9.33
C THR A 177 -38.69 -2.08 10.75
N VAL A 178 -38.76 -3.36 11.15
CA VAL A 178 -39.16 -3.78 12.50
C VAL A 178 -37.93 -4.12 13.35
N THR A 179 -37.01 -4.88 12.76
CA THR A 179 -35.83 -5.40 13.47
C THR A 179 -34.82 -4.31 13.84
N GLU A 180 -34.58 -3.32 12.98
CA GLU A 180 -33.59 -2.26 13.25
C GLU A 180 -34.02 -1.31 14.38
N PRO A 181 -35.28 -0.81 14.44
CA PRO A 181 -35.73 0.01 15.56
C PRO A 181 -35.72 -0.75 16.89
N LEU A 182 -36.18 -2.00 16.93
CA LEU A 182 -36.14 -2.84 18.14
C LEU A 182 -34.70 -3.08 18.60
N PHE A 183 -33.79 -3.36 17.67
CA PHE A 183 -32.37 -3.52 17.98
C PHE A 183 -31.77 -2.23 18.58
N LYS A 184 -32.11 -1.05 18.02
CA LYS A 184 -31.66 0.25 18.56
C LYS A 184 -32.24 0.52 19.95
N HIS A 185 -33.52 0.19 20.17
CA HIS A 185 -34.17 0.32 21.47
C HIS A 185 -33.48 -0.54 22.53
N GLY A 186 -33.21 -1.81 22.22
CA GLY A 186 -32.44 -2.69 23.09
C GLY A 186 -31.07 -2.10 23.46
N LEU A 187 -30.31 -1.60 22.47
CA LEU A 187 -29.02 -0.93 22.70
C LEU A 187 -29.14 0.28 23.64
N GLU A 188 -30.20 1.06 23.49
CA GLU A 188 -30.47 2.18 24.38
C GLU A 188 -30.71 1.73 25.82
N TRP A 189 -31.58 0.74 26.00
CA TRP A 189 -31.92 0.15 27.29
C TRP A 189 -30.69 -0.41 28.02
N PHE A 190 -29.85 -1.17 27.31
CA PHE A 190 -28.58 -1.63 27.87
C PHE A 190 -27.65 -0.47 28.25
N GLY A 191 -27.62 0.59 27.44
CA GLY A 191 -26.89 1.81 27.75
C GLY A 191 -27.39 2.49 29.03
N ILE A 192 -28.70 2.53 29.26
CA ILE A 192 -29.32 3.06 30.49
C ILE A 192 -28.94 2.20 31.68
N LEU A 193 -29.11 0.87 31.59
CA LEU A 193 -28.73 -0.08 32.65
C LEU A 193 -27.24 0.07 33.04
N PHE A 194 -26.35 0.17 32.04
CA PHE A 194 -24.93 0.31 32.27
C PHE A 194 -24.56 1.67 32.92
N ARG A 195 -25.08 2.79 32.40
CA ARG A 195 -24.80 4.13 32.96
C ARG A 195 -25.36 4.32 34.36
N THR A 196 -26.50 3.69 34.65
CA THR A 196 -27.17 3.76 35.95
C THR A 196 -26.79 2.62 36.87
N ARG A 197 -25.79 1.81 36.51
CA ARG A 197 -25.32 0.67 37.30
C ARG A 197 -24.93 1.06 38.73
N SER A 198 -24.22 2.18 38.88
CA SER A 198 -23.80 2.76 40.16
C SER A 198 -24.77 3.81 40.73
N ALA A 199 -25.87 4.11 40.02
CA ALA A 199 -26.86 5.12 40.43
C ALA A 199 -27.95 4.51 41.34
N ARG A 200 -28.71 5.37 42.04
CA ARG A 200 -29.86 4.95 42.85
C ARG A 200 -30.93 4.26 41.97
N PRO A 201 -31.57 3.16 42.42
CA PRO A 201 -32.56 2.40 41.64
C PRO A 201 -33.68 3.26 41.03
N GLY A 202 -34.18 4.28 41.74
CA GLY A 202 -35.25 5.15 41.24
C GLY A 202 -34.89 5.92 39.97
N LYS A 203 -33.62 6.34 39.80
CA LYS A 203 -33.18 7.04 38.57
C LYS A 203 -33.10 6.10 37.37
N ARG A 204 -32.76 4.82 37.61
CA ARG A 204 -32.74 3.78 36.58
C ARG A 204 -34.15 3.52 36.06
N GLU A 205 -35.09 3.23 36.95
CA GLU A 205 -36.46 2.90 36.54
C GLU A 205 -37.15 4.08 35.84
N THR A 206 -36.91 5.31 36.29
CA THR A 206 -37.42 6.51 35.61
C THR A 206 -36.91 6.60 34.16
N GLN A 207 -35.61 6.42 33.93
CA GLN A 207 -35.03 6.47 32.58
C GLN A 207 -35.49 5.33 31.68
N LEU A 208 -35.68 4.13 32.23
CA LEU A 208 -36.20 2.98 31.48
C LEU A 208 -37.66 3.20 31.09
N ALA A 209 -38.50 3.69 32.00
CA ALA A 209 -39.90 4.02 31.73
C ALA A 209 -40.04 5.16 30.70
N GLU A 210 -39.22 6.21 30.78
CA GLU A 210 -39.18 7.28 29.77
C GLU A 210 -38.79 6.75 28.38
N SER A 211 -37.83 5.81 28.33
CA SER A 211 -37.38 5.18 27.09
C SER A 211 -38.48 4.28 26.48
N GLU A 212 -39.12 3.42 27.28
CA GLU A 212 -40.26 2.57 26.88
C GLU A 212 -41.40 3.44 26.32
N ALA A 213 -41.84 4.46 27.07
CA ALA A 213 -42.95 5.33 26.67
C ALA A 213 -42.66 6.08 25.36
N ARG A 214 -41.42 6.59 25.19
CA ARG A 214 -41.00 7.27 23.96
C ARG A 214 -40.96 6.30 22.78
N PHE A 215 -40.42 5.11 22.96
CA PHE A 215 -40.28 4.13 21.90
C PHE A 215 -41.64 3.54 21.48
N ALA A 216 -42.50 3.20 22.44
CA ALA A 216 -43.86 2.71 22.18
C ALA A 216 -44.67 3.74 21.38
N LYS A 217 -44.59 5.03 21.76
CA LYS A 217 -45.25 6.12 21.04
C LYS A 217 -44.72 6.31 19.62
N ALA A 218 -43.41 6.15 19.40
CA ALA A 218 -42.77 6.42 18.11
C ALA A 218 -42.84 5.24 17.12
N SER A 219 -42.85 4.00 17.62
CA SER A 219 -42.75 2.80 16.79
C SER A 219 -44.10 2.20 16.40
N GLY A 220 -45.13 2.36 17.24
CA GLY A 220 -46.43 1.70 17.04
C GLY A 220 -46.39 0.18 17.20
N PHE A 221 -45.31 -0.40 17.74
CA PHE A 221 -45.23 -1.83 17.99
C PHE A 221 -46.09 -2.26 19.18
N PRO A 222 -46.55 -3.54 19.21
CA PRO A 222 -47.24 -4.08 20.36
C PRO A 222 -46.41 -3.94 21.63
N LEU A 223 -47.02 -3.43 22.70
CA LEU A 223 -46.34 -3.20 23.97
C LEU A 223 -45.77 -4.50 24.56
N GLU A 224 -46.43 -5.63 24.31
CA GLU A 224 -45.97 -6.95 24.74
C GLU A 224 -44.61 -7.33 24.11
N ALA A 225 -44.44 -7.08 22.81
CA ALA A 225 -43.19 -7.34 22.09
C ALA A 225 -42.04 -6.44 22.57
N ILE A 226 -42.35 -5.17 22.87
CA ILE A 226 -41.38 -4.23 23.46
C ILE A 226 -40.94 -4.74 24.83
N ARG A 227 -41.89 -5.11 25.70
CA ARG A 227 -41.62 -5.61 27.05
C ARG A 227 -40.87 -6.94 27.07
N GLU A 228 -41.19 -7.85 26.15
CA GLU A 228 -40.49 -9.13 26.03
C GLU A 228 -38.99 -8.90 25.71
N LEU A 229 -38.71 -7.99 24.77
CA LEU A 229 -37.34 -7.58 24.46
C LEU A 229 -36.67 -6.98 25.69
N GLU A 230 -37.31 -6.00 26.33
CA GLU A 230 -36.83 -5.28 27.51
C GLU A 230 -36.50 -6.20 28.70
N ASP A 231 -37.37 -7.18 28.99
CA ASP A 231 -37.15 -8.20 30.02
C ASP A 231 -35.99 -9.14 29.66
N GLY A 232 -35.87 -9.47 28.37
CA GLY A 232 -34.69 -10.18 27.85
C GLY A 232 -33.40 -9.40 28.10
N VAL A 233 -33.41 -8.10 27.80
CA VAL A 233 -32.27 -7.20 28.01
C VAL A 233 -31.90 -7.10 29.49
N ARG A 234 -32.86 -6.96 30.40
CA ARG A 234 -32.62 -6.93 31.85
C ARG A 234 -31.98 -8.23 32.33
N ARG A 235 -32.52 -9.39 31.93
CA ARG A 235 -31.95 -10.71 32.28
C ARG A 235 -30.51 -10.86 31.77
N ARG A 236 -30.27 -10.55 30.49
CA ARG A 236 -28.93 -10.65 29.92
C ARG A 236 -27.93 -9.69 30.57
N PHE A 237 -28.37 -8.48 30.93
CA PHE A 237 -27.54 -7.54 31.66
C PHE A 237 -27.12 -8.11 33.03
N ALA A 238 -28.07 -8.68 33.79
CA ALA A 238 -27.78 -9.33 35.07
C ALA A 238 -26.83 -10.52 34.93
N GLU A 239 -26.98 -11.35 33.90
CA GLU A 239 -26.05 -12.45 33.59
C GLU A 239 -24.62 -11.94 33.35
N LEU A 240 -24.46 -10.89 32.53
CA LEU A 240 -23.15 -10.28 32.24
C LEU A 240 -22.55 -9.61 33.49
N GLU A 241 -23.40 -9.09 34.37
CA GLU A 241 -22.97 -8.52 35.64
C GLU A 241 -22.45 -9.60 36.59
N MET A 242 -23.21 -10.69 36.77
CA MET A 242 -22.79 -11.83 37.58
C MET A 242 -21.53 -12.51 37.05
N ALA A 243 -21.38 -12.60 35.73
CA ALA A 243 -20.18 -13.15 35.08
C ALA A 243 -18.97 -12.19 35.15
N GLY A 244 -19.13 -10.97 35.66
CA GLY A 244 -18.05 -9.97 35.71
C GLY A 244 -17.68 -9.35 34.35
N GLU A 245 -18.36 -9.73 33.28
CA GLU A 245 -18.08 -9.27 31.91
C GLU A 245 -18.30 -7.76 31.73
N LEU A 246 -19.18 -7.15 32.55
CA LEU A 246 -19.36 -5.70 32.56
C LEU A 246 -18.14 -4.93 33.09
N ASN A 247 -17.33 -5.58 33.93
CA ASN A 247 -16.10 -5.02 34.53
C ASN A 247 -14.84 -5.41 33.76
N TRP A 248 -14.97 -6.20 32.70
CA TRP A 248 -13.81 -6.67 31.96
C TRP A 248 -13.02 -5.49 31.37
N LEU A 249 -11.71 -5.51 31.62
CA LEU A 249 -10.72 -4.66 30.97
C LEU A 249 -9.64 -5.56 30.37
N PRO A 250 -9.15 -5.26 29.16
CA PRO A 250 -8.06 -6.05 28.60
C PRO A 250 -6.81 -5.89 29.46
N ASN A 251 -6.17 -7.03 29.78
CA ASN A 251 -4.87 -7.03 30.46
C ASN A 251 -3.80 -6.67 29.43
N LEU A 252 -3.57 -5.37 29.28
CA LEU A 252 -2.72 -4.80 28.24
C LEU A 252 -1.67 -3.94 28.92
N SER A 253 -0.49 -4.49 29.21
CA SER A 253 0.59 -3.74 29.89
C SER A 253 1.06 -2.56 29.05
N LEU A 254 1.71 -1.57 29.68
CA LEU A 254 2.30 -0.43 28.96
C LEU A 254 3.34 -0.92 27.94
N ALA A 255 4.12 -1.94 28.29
CA ALA A 255 5.09 -2.57 27.40
C ALA A 255 4.43 -3.29 26.22
N GLU A 256 3.28 -3.94 26.40
CA GLU A 256 2.53 -4.58 25.30
C GLU A 256 1.82 -3.56 24.41
N TYR A 257 1.35 -2.45 24.99
CA TYR A 257 0.83 -1.30 24.25
C TYR A 257 1.93 -0.65 23.40
N GLU A 258 3.12 -0.43 23.98
CA GLU A 258 4.29 0.11 23.30
C GLU A 258 4.89 -0.87 22.28
N ALA A 259 4.96 -2.16 22.57
CA ALA A 259 5.36 -3.20 21.62
C ALA A 259 4.35 -3.33 20.46
N GLY A 260 3.06 -3.12 20.74
CA GLY A 260 1.99 -3.01 19.74
C GLY A 260 2.16 -1.82 18.80
N LEU A 261 2.69 -0.70 19.31
CA LEU A 261 3.08 0.49 18.53
C LEU A 261 4.35 0.26 17.69
N LEU A 262 5.30 -0.56 18.16
CA LEU A 262 6.58 -0.85 17.49
C LEU A 262 6.52 -2.01 16.46
N ALA A 263 5.58 -2.94 16.60
CA ALA A 263 5.47 -4.13 15.76
C ALA A 263 5.13 -3.88 14.27
N PRO A 264 4.28 -2.88 13.91
CA PRO A 264 4.05 -2.52 12.50
C PRO A 264 5.30 -1.94 11.84
N ALA A 265 6.03 -1.08 12.55
CA ALA A 265 7.29 -0.52 12.07
C ALA A 265 8.34 -1.62 11.81
N ARG A 266 8.41 -2.66 12.67
CA ARG A 266 9.25 -3.84 12.43
C ARG A 266 8.77 -4.72 11.26
N LYS A 267 7.46 -4.91 11.06
CA LYS A 267 6.94 -5.67 9.90
C LYS A 267 7.12 -4.92 8.58
N LEU A 268 7.01 -3.60 8.59
CA LEU A 268 7.29 -2.75 7.43
C LEU A 268 8.80 -2.70 7.14
N SER A 269 9.64 -2.60 8.18
CA SER A 269 11.10 -2.73 8.06
C SER A 269 11.48 -4.09 7.47
N LEU A 270 10.89 -5.19 7.97
CA LEU A 270 11.17 -6.53 7.46
C LEU A 270 10.72 -6.70 6.00
N LYS A 271 9.54 -6.20 5.61
CA LYS A 271 9.11 -6.22 4.20
C LYS A 271 9.97 -5.33 3.31
N GLN A 272 10.40 -4.17 3.80
CA GLN A 272 11.30 -3.28 3.08
C GLN A 272 12.71 -3.85 2.97
N GLU A 273 13.20 -4.54 4.01
CA GLU A 273 14.47 -5.27 4.02
C GLU A 273 14.41 -6.46 3.07
N GLN A 274 13.35 -7.27 3.12
CA GLN A 274 13.10 -8.36 2.17
C GLN A 274 12.98 -7.82 0.73
N HIS A 275 12.34 -6.68 0.52
CA HIS A 275 12.25 -6.05 -0.78
C HIS A 275 13.62 -5.50 -1.25
N ARG A 276 14.39 -4.86 -0.36
CA ARG A 276 15.76 -4.40 -0.67
C ARG A 276 16.69 -5.57 -0.97
N GLU A 277 16.59 -6.65 -0.22
CA GLU A 277 17.34 -7.89 -0.43
C GLU A 277 16.93 -8.54 -1.75
N LEU A 278 15.63 -8.57 -2.09
CA LEU A 278 15.14 -9.02 -3.39
C LEU A 278 15.70 -8.16 -4.52
N VAL A 279 15.65 -6.83 -4.38
CA VAL A 279 16.19 -5.88 -5.37
C VAL A 279 17.70 -6.04 -5.53
N ASN A 280 18.44 -6.23 -4.45
CA ASN A 280 19.88 -6.47 -4.49
C ASN A 280 20.20 -7.80 -5.18
N ARG A 281 19.49 -8.88 -4.84
CA ARG A 281 19.65 -10.19 -5.52
C ARG A 281 19.29 -10.12 -6.99
N LEU A 282 18.24 -9.39 -7.36
CA LEU A 282 17.86 -9.13 -8.75
C LEU A 282 18.98 -8.37 -9.47
N HIS A 283 19.53 -7.34 -8.83
CA HIS A 283 20.61 -6.54 -9.39
C HIS A 283 21.88 -7.37 -9.60
N GLU A 284 22.30 -8.15 -8.60
CA GLU A 284 23.46 -9.06 -8.68
C GLU A 284 23.27 -10.09 -9.79
N HIS A 285 22.08 -10.70 -9.87
CA HIS A 285 21.72 -11.61 -10.95
C HIS A 285 21.79 -10.94 -12.32
N ASP A 286 21.22 -9.73 -12.47
CA ASP A 286 21.25 -9.01 -13.74
C ASP A 286 22.65 -8.55 -14.16
N VAL A 287 23.49 -8.15 -13.20
CA VAL A 287 24.90 -7.81 -13.46
C VAL A 287 25.67 -9.04 -13.92
N ALA A 288 25.53 -10.18 -13.22
CA ALA A 288 26.17 -11.42 -13.58
C ALA A 288 25.69 -11.93 -14.95
N ARG A 289 24.37 -11.87 -15.21
CA ARG A 289 23.76 -12.21 -16.50
C ARG A 289 24.29 -11.35 -17.63
N LYS A 290 24.37 -10.04 -17.44
CA LYS A 290 24.95 -9.12 -18.43
C LYS A 290 26.42 -9.45 -18.68
N ALA A 291 27.21 -9.68 -17.64
CA ALA A 291 28.62 -10.06 -17.78
C ALA A 291 28.78 -11.38 -18.56
N ALA A 292 27.94 -12.39 -18.29
CA ALA A 292 27.93 -13.63 -19.06
C ALA A 292 27.53 -13.39 -20.52
N THR A 293 26.51 -12.57 -20.76
CA THR A 293 26.08 -12.19 -22.12
C THR A 293 27.17 -11.45 -22.88
N GLU A 294 27.92 -10.55 -22.22
CA GLU A 294 29.05 -9.84 -22.84
C GLU A 294 30.22 -10.78 -23.17
N LYS A 295 30.50 -11.79 -22.34
CA LYS A 295 31.50 -12.82 -22.67
C LYS A 295 31.10 -13.60 -23.92
N VAL A 296 29.84 -14.02 -23.99
CA VAL A 296 29.29 -14.71 -25.17
C VAL A 296 29.33 -13.79 -26.40
N TRP A 297 28.99 -12.51 -26.23
CA TRP A 297 29.06 -11.53 -27.30
C TRP A 297 30.49 -11.36 -27.84
N ALA A 298 31.50 -11.31 -26.98
CA ALA A 298 32.90 -11.24 -27.39
C ALA A 298 33.33 -12.46 -28.23
N GLU A 299 32.87 -13.66 -27.89
CA GLU A 299 33.13 -14.88 -28.68
C GLU A 299 32.35 -14.85 -30.02
N VAL A 300 31.11 -14.37 -30.02
CA VAL A 300 30.30 -14.19 -31.24
C VAL A 300 30.90 -13.16 -32.20
N GLN A 301 31.58 -12.12 -31.69
CA GLN A 301 32.22 -11.12 -32.54
C GLN A 301 33.21 -11.73 -33.54
N GLN A 302 34.00 -12.72 -33.10
CA GLN A 302 34.94 -13.42 -33.97
C GLN A 302 34.23 -14.18 -35.11
N LEU A 303 33.12 -14.85 -34.79
CA LEU A 303 32.31 -15.56 -35.81
C LEU A 303 31.66 -14.60 -36.80
N LEU A 304 31.28 -13.40 -36.34
CA LEU A 304 30.76 -12.33 -37.20
C LEU A 304 31.86 -11.72 -38.09
N ASP A 305 33.09 -11.61 -37.58
CA ASP A 305 34.26 -11.20 -38.35
C ASP A 305 34.56 -12.20 -39.48
N GLU A 306 34.60 -13.50 -39.15
CA GLU A 306 34.82 -14.59 -40.12
C GLU A 306 33.71 -14.66 -41.17
N ALA A 307 32.47 -14.34 -40.79
CA ALA A 307 31.33 -14.27 -41.70
C ALA A 307 31.27 -12.95 -42.50
N GLY A 308 32.19 -12.01 -42.29
CA GLY A 308 32.26 -10.74 -43.02
C GLY A 308 31.12 -9.77 -42.68
N VAL A 309 30.53 -9.85 -41.49
CA VAL A 309 29.39 -9.01 -41.09
C VAL A 309 29.86 -7.57 -40.81
N PRO A 310 29.31 -6.57 -41.53
CA PRO A 310 29.62 -5.15 -41.32
C PRO A 310 29.32 -4.67 -39.89
N GLY A 311 30.14 -3.74 -39.39
CA GLY A 311 30.08 -3.27 -37.99
C GLY A 311 28.75 -2.63 -37.58
N ASP A 312 28.10 -1.90 -38.48
CA ASP A 312 26.78 -1.30 -38.29
C ASP A 312 25.67 -2.34 -38.09
N ARG A 313 25.76 -3.49 -38.77
CA ARG A 313 24.83 -4.62 -38.63
C ARG A 313 25.05 -5.44 -37.36
N ARG A 314 26.22 -5.34 -36.70
CA ARG A 314 26.51 -6.10 -35.48
C ARG A 314 25.61 -5.72 -34.30
N VAL A 315 25.02 -4.52 -34.31
CA VAL A 315 24.05 -4.10 -33.29
C VAL A 315 22.82 -5.02 -33.30
N VAL A 316 22.40 -5.48 -34.48
CA VAL A 316 21.29 -6.42 -34.66
C VAL A 316 21.65 -7.78 -34.06
N TYR A 317 22.84 -8.30 -34.35
CA TYR A 317 23.30 -9.56 -33.76
C TYR A 317 23.48 -9.47 -32.24
N ARG A 318 23.95 -8.33 -31.71
CA ARG A 318 24.06 -8.11 -30.26
C ARG A 318 22.71 -8.18 -29.56
N GLY A 319 21.69 -7.58 -30.18
CA GLY A 319 20.31 -7.67 -29.69
C GLY A 319 19.79 -9.11 -29.71
N LEU A 320 20.06 -9.86 -30.79
CA LEU A 320 19.70 -11.27 -30.90
C LEU A 320 20.37 -12.11 -29.80
N VAL A 321 21.69 -11.96 -29.60
CA VAL A 321 22.43 -12.67 -28.54
C VAL A 321 21.80 -12.42 -27.18
N SER A 322 21.48 -11.16 -26.85
CA SER A 322 20.82 -10.82 -25.57
C SER A 322 19.43 -11.46 -25.42
N ALA A 323 18.65 -11.50 -26.50
CA ALA A 323 17.33 -12.12 -26.53
C ALA A 323 17.40 -13.65 -26.37
N CYS A 324 18.30 -14.32 -27.10
CA CYS A 324 18.53 -15.76 -27.02
C CYS A 324 19.08 -16.19 -25.66
N CYS A 325 20.04 -15.45 -25.08
CA CYS A 325 20.51 -15.69 -23.72
C CYS A 325 19.38 -15.53 -22.68
N THR A 326 18.44 -14.60 -22.90
CA THR A 326 17.27 -14.46 -22.03
C THR A 326 16.32 -15.65 -22.18
N ALA A 327 16.07 -16.13 -23.40
CA ALA A 327 15.27 -17.33 -23.64
C ALA A 327 15.88 -18.57 -22.94
N ALA A 328 17.20 -18.72 -23.00
CA ALA A 328 17.94 -19.83 -22.39
C ALA A 328 17.86 -19.87 -20.85
N LEU A 329 17.57 -18.74 -20.18
CA LEU A 329 17.35 -18.71 -18.73
C LEU A 329 15.90 -19.05 -18.36
N ASN A 330 14.96 -18.74 -19.24
CA ASN A 330 13.53 -18.85 -18.95
C ASN A 330 12.98 -20.25 -19.23
N HIS A 331 13.69 -21.05 -20.03
CA HIS A 331 13.21 -22.34 -20.50
C HIS A 331 14.23 -23.43 -20.26
N GLU A 332 13.76 -24.68 -20.13
CA GLU A 332 14.65 -25.82 -20.10
C GLU A 332 15.36 -26.01 -21.44
N PRO A 333 16.63 -26.46 -21.44
CA PRO A 333 17.37 -26.70 -22.67
C PRO A 333 16.63 -27.63 -23.63
N ASN A 334 16.47 -27.20 -24.88
CA ASN A 334 15.79 -27.92 -25.96
C ASN A 334 14.29 -28.15 -25.72
N SER A 335 13.68 -27.42 -24.79
CA SER A 335 12.24 -27.46 -24.60
C SER A 335 11.49 -26.82 -25.78
N VAL A 336 10.21 -27.19 -25.94
CA VAL A 336 9.33 -26.60 -26.96
C VAL A 336 9.21 -25.08 -26.77
N GLY A 337 9.16 -24.63 -25.51
CA GLY A 337 9.11 -23.20 -25.17
C GLY A 337 10.37 -22.44 -25.56
N GLU A 338 11.55 -23.02 -25.32
CA GLU A 338 12.81 -22.42 -25.74
C GLU A 338 12.87 -22.30 -27.27
N LYS A 339 12.56 -23.40 -27.96
CA LYS A 339 12.59 -23.44 -29.43
C LYS A 339 11.63 -22.42 -30.03
N ALA A 340 10.39 -22.38 -29.57
CA ALA A 340 9.39 -21.42 -30.04
C ALA A 340 9.85 -19.97 -29.86
N GLN A 341 10.48 -19.65 -28.71
CA GLN A 341 10.95 -18.30 -28.43
C GLN A 341 12.23 -17.94 -29.21
N LEU A 342 13.12 -18.90 -29.46
CA LEU A 342 14.27 -18.70 -30.35
C LEU A 342 13.81 -18.49 -31.80
N ASP A 343 12.88 -19.30 -32.28
CA ASP A 343 12.28 -19.18 -33.61
C ASP A 343 11.60 -17.81 -33.76
N GLU A 344 10.89 -17.32 -32.73
CA GLU A 344 10.32 -15.97 -32.70
C GLU A 344 11.38 -14.90 -32.95
N TYR A 345 12.56 -14.98 -32.34
CA TYR A 345 13.62 -13.98 -32.53
C TYR A 345 14.35 -14.13 -33.87
N ILE A 346 14.69 -15.35 -34.28
CA ILE A 346 15.45 -15.63 -35.51
C ILE A 346 14.61 -15.36 -36.75
N LEU A 347 13.33 -15.76 -36.73
CA LEU A 347 12.41 -15.63 -37.86
C LEU A 347 11.64 -14.30 -37.84
N SER A 348 11.86 -13.44 -36.85
CA SER A 348 11.14 -12.17 -36.74
C SER A 348 11.42 -11.26 -37.95
N PRO A 349 10.36 -10.83 -38.68
CA PRO A 349 10.47 -9.91 -39.80
C PRO A 349 11.20 -8.61 -39.44
N LEU A 350 11.09 -8.17 -38.18
CA LEU A 350 11.73 -6.97 -37.69
C LEU A 350 13.26 -7.07 -37.73
N TRP A 351 13.84 -8.19 -37.31
CA TRP A 351 15.29 -8.36 -37.30
C TRP A 351 15.84 -8.60 -38.70
N ILE A 352 15.11 -9.38 -39.51
CA ILE A 352 15.45 -9.62 -40.92
C ILE A 352 15.48 -8.31 -41.71
N SER A 353 14.47 -7.45 -41.55
CA SER A 353 14.43 -6.13 -42.21
C SER A 353 15.59 -5.21 -41.79
N ARG A 354 16.22 -5.46 -40.64
CA ARG A 354 17.39 -4.73 -40.13
C ARG A 354 18.72 -5.37 -40.55
N GLY A 355 18.68 -6.41 -41.38
CA GLY A 355 19.87 -7.05 -41.94
C GLY A 355 20.36 -8.28 -41.16
N LEU A 356 19.48 -8.93 -40.38
CA LEU A 356 19.77 -10.25 -39.80
C LEU A 356 19.72 -11.34 -40.88
N ASP A 357 20.85 -11.99 -41.12
CA ASP A 357 20.93 -13.26 -41.86
C ASP A 357 20.49 -14.42 -40.95
N GLN A 358 19.42 -15.11 -41.35
CA GLN A 358 18.80 -16.19 -40.58
C GLN A 358 19.74 -17.40 -40.42
N THR A 359 20.39 -17.84 -41.50
CA THR A 359 21.30 -18.99 -41.50
C THR A 359 22.47 -18.73 -40.55
N LEU A 360 23.01 -17.52 -40.57
CA LEU A 360 24.07 -17.12 -39.64
C LEU A 360 23.53 -17.03 -38.21
N ALA A 361 22.34 -16.48 -37.99
CA ALA A 361 21.70 -16.41 -36.68
C ALA A 361 21.50 -17.79 -36.05
N GLU A 362 21.02 -18.78 -36.82
CA GLU A 362 20.89 -20.17 -36.37
C GLU A 362 22.23 -20.79 -36.00
N LYS A 363 23.26 -20.59 -36.83
CA LYS A 363 24.62 -21.06 -36.55
C LYS A 363 25.18 -20.44 -35.26
N LEU A 364 24.97 -19.14 -35.06
CA LEU A 364 25.37 -18.44 -33.84
C LEU A 364 24.63 -18.98 -32.61
N CYS A 365 23.31 -19.21 -32.70
CA CYS A 365 22.53 -19.85 -31.64
C CYS A 365 23.13 -21.20 -31.20
N GLY A 366 23.53 -22.03 -32.17
CA GLY A 366 24.15 -23.34 -31.90
C GLY A 366 25.45 -23.26 -31.09
N VAL A 367 26.23 -22.18 -31.24
CA VAL A 367 27.48 -21.98 -30.50
C VAL A 367 27.25 -21.23 -29.19
N MET A 368 26.45 -20.16 -29.22
CA MET A 368 26.30 -19.25 -28.08
C MET A 368 25.47 -19.84 -26.94
N LEU A 369 24.45 -20.66 -27.23
CA LEU A 369 23.54 -21.17 -26.20
C LEU A 369 24.22 -22.19 -25.27
N PRO A 370 24.96 -23.21 -25.77
CA PRO A 370 25.75 -24.08 -24.89
C PRO A 370 26.73 -23.31 -24.01
N ARG A 371 27.42 -22.33 -24.61
CA ARG A 371 28.39 -21.50 -23.90
C ARG A 371 27.76 -20.64 -22.83
N PHE A 372 26.65 -19.98 -23.16
CA PHE A 372 25.90 -19.18 -22.20
C PHE A 372 25.39 -20.04 -21.04
N ARG A 373 24.90 -21.25 -21.31
CA ARG A 373 24.45 -22.19 -20.26
C ARG A 373 25.57 -22.62 -19.34
N GLU A 374 26.77 -22.84 -19.88
CA GLU A 374 27.97 -23.11 -19.07
C GLU A 374 28.26 -21.95 -18.11
N LEU A 375 28.26 -20.72 -18.62
CA LEU A 375 28.43 -19.51 -17.79
C LEU A 375 27.26 -19.33 -16.81
N ALA A 376 26.05 -19.69 -17.21
CA ALA A 376 24.83 -19.56 -16.42
C ALA A 376 24.87 -20.40 -15.13
N LYS A 377 25.62 -21.52 -15.12
CA LYS A 377 25.84 -22.34 -13.91
C LYS A 377 26.52 -21.58 -12.77
N THR A 378 27.23 -20.50 -13.10
CA THR A 378 27.94 -19.65 -12.12
C THR A 378 27.15 -18.42 -11.70
N LEU A 379 25.96 -18.21 -12.28
CA LEU A 379 25.11 -17.09 -11.90
C LEU A 379 24.55 -17.30 -10.50
N PRO A 380 24.36 -16.24 -9.71
CA PRO A 380 23.56 -16.33 -8.49
C PRO A 380 22.16 -16.84 -8.85
N PRO A 381 21.43 -17.47 -7.92
CA PRO A 381 20.07 -17.95 -8.20
C PRO A 381 19.16 -16.78 -8.58
N ASP A 382 18.39 -16.93 -9.66
CA ASP A 382 17.38 -15.94 -10.05
C ASP A 382 16.31 -15.88 -8.95
N PRO A 383 16.11 -14.72 -8.30
CA PRO A 383 15.15 -14.61 -7.21
C PRO A 383 13.70 -14.50 -7.71
N ARG A 384 13.46 -14.49 -9.03
CA ARG A 384 12.12 -14.52 -9.61
C ARG A 384 11.54 -15.93 -9.57
N PRO A 385 10.22 -16.09 -9.35
CA PRO A 385 9.58 -17.38 -9.54
C PRO A 385 9.77 -17.82 -11.00
N LYS A 386 10.26 -19.04 -11.21
CA LYS A 386 10.32 -19.65 -12.54
C LYS A 386 8.91 -19.73 -13.11
N ARG A 387 8.76 -19.33 -14.38
CA ARG A 387 7.47 -19.34 -15.08
C ARG A 387 7.11 -20.72 -15.59
#